data_AF-A0A6A0ABZ2-F1
#
_entry.id   AF-A0A6A0ABZ2-F1
#
_cell.length_a   1.000
_cell.length_b   1.000
_cell.length_c   1.000
_cell.angle_alpha   90.00
_cell.angle_beta   90.00
_cell.angle_gamma   90.00
#
_symmetry.space_group_name_H-M   'P 1'
#
loop_
_entity.id
_entity.type
_entity.pdbx_description
1 polymer ?
#
loop_
_entity_poly.entity_id
_entity_poly.type
_entity_poly.pdbx_seq_one_letter_code
_entity_poly.pdbx_strand_id
1 'polypeptide(L)'
;MLTNIQLYSINGLTSSRADVPCSWQRLELTASTWSIPATTAAYLPLHSLTHPLLLSTLEINSQNSTALVTAAVHNLTQTCKVPVKGCTHLELFQGYLTPSLEFWRQLVQLLPTVSQVTFFDVAGASSAAMRKSLRGMAKQPWARWLDIMVMSKEQSLSAGWRAFNN
;
A
#
# COMPACT_ATOMS: atom_id res chain seq x y z
N MET A 1 -17.72 19.89 -12.05
CA MET A 1 -16.91 18.66 -12.08
C MET A 1 -15.95 18.69 -10.90
N LEU A 2 -15.98 17.67 -10.04
CA LEU A 2 -15.01 17.58 -8.94
C LEU A 2 -13.68 17.07 -9.51
N THR A 3 -12.67 17.93 -9.52
CA THR A 3 -11.32 17.60 -9.99
C THR A 3 -10.34 17.39 -8.85
N ASN A 4 -10.56 18.04 -7.71
CA ASN A 4 -9.73 17.92 -6.52
C ASN A 4 -10.57 17.35 -5.38
N ILE A 5 -10.09 16.25 -4.82
CA ILE A 5 -10.78 15.53 -3.75
C ILE A 5 -9.81 15.40 -2.59
N GLN A 6 -10.15 16.05 -1.49
CA GLN A 6 -9.46 15.89 -0.22
C GLN A 6 -10.43 15.22 0.75
N LEU A 7 -10.07 14.04 1.20
CA LEU A 7 -10.89 13.24 2.10
C LEU A 7 -10.03 12.77 3.26
N TYR A 8 -10.68 12.71 4.43
CA TYR A 8 -10.06 12.11 5.60
C TYR A 8 -9.86 10.61 5.37
N SER A 9 -10.92 9.89 4.95
CA SER A 9 -10.85 8.46 4.62
C SER A 9 -11.91 8.12 3.57
N ILE A 10 -11.67 7.04 2.81
CA ILE A 10 -12.65 6.42 1.92
C ILE A 10 -12.77 4.95 2.32
N ASN A 11 -14.00 4.51 2.60
CA ASN A 11 -14.31 3.13 2.95
C ASN A 11 -15.47 2.61 2.11
N GLY A 12 -15.55 1.28 1.95
CA GLY A 12 -16.72 0.63 1.34
C GLY A 12 -16.78 0.73 -0.19
N LEU A 13 -15.67 1.02 -0.86
CA LEU A 13 -15.61 0.83 -2.31
C LEU A 13 -15.71 -0.68 -2.61
N THR A 14 -16.73 -1.06 -3.37
CA THR A 14 -16.98 -2.46 -3.76
C THR A 14 -16.81 -2.69 -5.26
N SER A 15 -16.69 -1.62 -6.05
CA SER A 15 -16.47 -1.69 -7.49
C SER A 15 -15.68 -0.47 -7.97
N SER A 16 -14.81 -0.68 -8.97
CA SER A 16 -14.19 0.42 -9.72
C SER A 16 -15.00 0.68 -10.98
N ARG A 17 -15.22 1.96 -11.30
CA ARG A 17 -15.73 2.37 -12.61
C ARG A 17 -14.58 2.93 -13.45
N ALA A 18 -13.59 2.09 -13.74
CA ALA A 18 -12.45 2.47 -14.57
C ALA A 18 -12.84 2.82 -16.02
N ASP A 19 -13.99 2.33 -16.49
CA ASP A 19 -14.49 2.51 -17.86
C ASP A 19 -15.35 3.77 -18.05
N VAL A 20 -15.56 4.56 -16.99
CA VAL A 20 -16.35 5.80 -17.04
C VAL A 20 -15.39 6.98 -16.94
N PRO A 21 -15.56 8.05 -17.74
CA PRO A 21 -14.72 9.24 -17.62
C PRO A 21 -14.75 9.79 -16.19
N CYS A 22 -13.64 9.60 -15.49
CA CYS A 22 -13.42 10.11 -14.15
C CYS A 22 -12.63 11.41 -14.25
N SER A 23 -13.11 12.48 -13.61
CA SER A 23 -12.49 13.81 -13.68
C SER A 23 -11.51 14.09 -12.54
N TRP A 24 -11.13 13.07 -11.76
CA TRP A 24 -10.27 13.26 -10.59
C TRP A 24 -8.85 13.58 -11.05
N GLN A 25 -8.42 14.82 -10.85
CA GLN A 25 -7.08 15.29 -11.16
C GLN A 25 -6.15 15.15 -9.95
N ARG A 26 -6.67 15.37 -8.74
CA ARG A 26 -5.94 15.31 -7.47
C ARG A 26 -6.77 14.59 -6.41
N LEU A 27 -6.14 13.63 -5.75
CA LEU A 27 -6.71 12.92 -4.61
C LEU A 27 -5.75 13.07 -3.43
N GLU A 28 -6.30 13.46 -2.29
CA GLU A 28 -5.59 13.53 -1.02
C GLU A 28 -6.33 12.72 0.03
N LEU A 29 -5.63 11.76 0.62
CA LEU A 29 -6.09 10.91 1.70
C LEU A 29 -5.16 11.14 2.88
N THR A 30 -5.64 11.92 3.85
CA THR A 30 -4.80 12.46 4.94
C THR A 30 -5.10 11.85 6.31
N ALA A 31 -5.80 10.71 6.39
CA ALA A 31 -6.00 10.04 7.68
C ALA A 31 -4.65 9.68 8.30
N SER A 32 -4.30 10.37 9.39
CA SER A 32 -3.08 10.13 10.16
C SER A 32 -3.21 8.94 11.11
N THR A 33 -4.45 8.53 11.44
CA THR A 33 -4.76 7.52 12.46
C THR A 33 -5.53 6.32 11.90
N TRP A 34 -6.03 6.40 10.67
CA TRP A 34 -6.77 5.31 10.03
C TRP A 34 -6.15 4.97 8.70
N SER A 35 -5.90 3.70 8.50
CA SER A 35 -5.31 3.20 7.28
C SER A 35 -6.34 3.07 6.16
N ILE A 36 -5.88 3.09 4.90
CA ILE A 36 -6.75 2.88 3.74
C ILE A 36 -6.88 1.39 3.49
N PRO A 37 -8.08 0.77 3.62
CA PRO A 37 -8.24 -0.66 3.41
C PRO A 37 -7.88 -1.09 1.98
N ALA A 38 -7.44 -2.34 1.83
CA ALA A 38 -7.15 -2.95 0.52
C ALA A 38 -8.33 -2.86 -0.45
N THR A 39 -9.57 -2.97 0.02
CA THR A 39 -10.78 -2.81 -0.80
C THR A 39 -10.85 -1.41 -1.42
N THR A 40 -10.62 -0.37 -0.63
CA THR A 40 -10.56 1.00 -1.12
C THR A 40 -9.43 1.14 -2.14
N ALA A 41 -8.21 0.72 -1.79
CA ALA A 41 -7.05 0.83 -2.68
C ALA A 41 -7.24 0.07 -4.01
N ALA A 42 -7.92 -1.07 -4.01
CA ALA A 42 -8.21 -1.87 -5.21
C ALA A 42 -9.14 -1.18 -6.21
N TYR A 43 -10.03 -0.31 -5.75
CA TYR A 43 -11.09 0.26 -6.59
C TYR A 43 -10.97 1.75 -6.87
N LEU A 44 -10.00 2.44 -6.28
CA LEU A 44 -9.75 3.86 -6.55
C LEU A 44 -9.50 4.12 -8.04
N PRO A 45 -10.11 5.17 -8.64
CA PRO A 45 -9.91 5.51 -10.05
C PRO A 45 -8.58 6.26 -10.28
N LEU A 46 -7.46 5.62 -9.95
CA LEU A 46 -6.12 6.23 -9.98
C LEU A 46 -5.64 6.57 -11.40
N HIS A 47 -6.23 5.95 -12.43
CA HIS A 47 -5.86 6.15 -13.84
C HIS A 47 -6.12 7.58 -14.34
N SER A 48 -7.04 8.31 -13.70
CA SER A 48 -7.43 9.67 -14.11
C SER A 48 -6.60 10.76 -13.45
N LEU A 49 -5.84 10.41 -12.40
CA LEU A 49 -5.02 11.37 -11.66
C LEU A 49 -3.95 11.97 -12.57
N THR A 50 -3.86 13.30 -12.55
CA THR A 50 -2.81 14.07 -13.23
C THR A 50 -1.83 14.71 -12.25
N HIS A 51 -2.21 14.78 -10.98
CA HIS A 51 -1.38 15.26 -9.88
C HIS A 51 -0.97 14.12 -8.95
N PRO A 52 0.15 14.24 -8.23
CA PRO A 52 0.58 13.24 -7.26
C PRO A 52 -0.54 12.90 -6.26
N LEU A 53 -0.73 11.60 -6.02
CA LEU A 53 -1.64 11.11 -4.98
C LEU A 53 -1.02 11.43 -3.62
N LEU A 54 -1.69 12.21 -2.77
CA LEU A 54 -1.24 12.46 -1.41
C LEU A 54 -1.85 11.40 -0.49
N LEU A 55 -1.01 10.65 0.19
CA LEU A 55 -1.42 9.51 1.00
C LEU A 55 -0.53 9.45 2.24
N SER A 56 -1.11 9.48 3.44
CA SER A 56 -0.36 9.46 4.71
C SER A 56 0.18 8.07 5.05
N THR A 57 -0.71 7.08 5.09
CA THR A 57 -0.38 5.68 5.45
C THR A 57 -1.21 4.73 4.59
N LEU A 58 -0.57 3.67 4.09
CA LEU A 58 -1.22 2.63 3.28
C LEU A 58 -1.23 1.30 4.03
N GLU A 59 -2.41 0.74 4.30
CA GLU A 59 -2.56 -0.60 4.87
C GLU A 59 -3.26 -1.53 3.89
N ILE A 60 -2.54 -2.55 3.42
CA ILE A 60 -3.15 -3.57 2.59
C ILE A 60 -3.44 -4.78 3.47
N ASN A 61 -4.68 -4.84 3.96
CA ASN A 61 -5.18 -5.95 4.76
C ASN A 61 -5.75 -7.06 3.86
N SER A 62 -5.28 -8.28 4.05
CA SER A 62 -5.66 -9.45 3.27
C SER A 62 -6.80 -10.27 3.87
N GLN A 63 -7.28 -9.94 5.08
CA GLN A 63 -8.29 -10.74 5.80
C GLN A 63 -9.47 -11.12 4.91
N ASN A 64 -9.73 -10.29 3.91
CA ASN A 64 -10.88 -10.36 3.04
C ASN A 64 -10.65 -11.10 1.71
N SER A 65 -9.42 -11.19 1.17
CA SER A 65 -9.07 -12.00 -0.03
C SER A 65 -7.65 -11.67 -0.55
N THR A 66 -6.87 -12.69 -0.91
CA THR A 66 -5.61 -12.53 -1.67
C THR A 66 -5.84 -11.76 -2.97
N ALA A 67 -6.98 -11.96 -3.65
CA ALA A 67 -7.30 -11.26 -4.88
C ALA A 67 -7.47 -9.74 -4.68
N LEU A 68 -7.99 -9.30 -3.52
CA LEU A 68 -8.10 -7.88 -3.19
C LEU A 68 -6.74 -7.25 -2.93
N VAL A 69 -5.83 -7.95 -2.26
CA VAL A 69 -4.44 -7.50 -2.08
C VAL A 69 -3.76 -7.35 -3.44
N THR A 70 -3.87 -8.35 -4.31
CA THR A 70 -3.33 -8.29 -5.66
C THR A 70 -3.94 -7.14 -6.47
N ALA A 71 -5.26 -6.93 -6.38
CA ALA A 71 -5.94 -5.84 -7.06
C ALA A 71 -5.52 -4.47 -6.51
N ALA A 72 -5.38 -4.32 -5.19
CA ALA A 72 -4.89 -3.09 -4.55
C ALA A 72 -3.47 -2.75 -5.00
N VAL A 73 -2.57 -3.73 -4.92
CA VAL A 73 -1.20 -3.59 -5.39
C VAL A 73 -1.18 -3.26 -6.87
N HIS A 74 -1.93 -3.97 -7.70
CA HIS A 74 -2.01 -3.72 -9.13
C HIS A 74 -2.56 -2.32 -9.43
N ASN A 75 -3.62 -1.89 -8.73
CA ASN A 75 -4.20 -0.57 -8.95
C ASN A 75 -3.19 0.54 -8.58
N LEU A 76 -2.42 0.35 -7.52
CA LEU A 76 -1.37 1.27 -7.13
C LEU A 76 -0.18 1.22 -8.11
N THR A 77 0.36 0.05 -8.44
CA THR A 77 1.61 -0.04 -9.20
C THR A 77 1.45 0.00 -10.72
N GLN A 78 0.28 -0.40 -11.25
CA GLN A 78 0.01 -0.46 -12.69
C GLN A 78 -0.98 0.61 -13.15
N THR A 79 -2.03 0.88 -12.36
CA THR A 79 -3.08 1.83 -12.77
C THR A 79 -2.71 3.27 -12.43
N CYS A 80 -2.03 3.50 -11.30
CA CYS A 80 -1.57 4.83 -10.92
C CYS A 80 -0.34 5.22 -11.74
N LYS A 81 -0.48 6.25 -12.58
CA LYS A 81 0.61 6.77 -13.44
C LYS A 81 1.36 7.95 -12.82
N VAL A 82 0.88 8.44 -11.67
CA VAL A 82 1.44 9.55 -10.93
C VAL A 82 2.11 9.05 -9.66
N PRO A 83 3.16 9.73 -9.17
CA PRO A 83 3.81 9.35 -7.93
C PRO A 83 2.88 9.57 -6.74
N VAL A 84 3.04 8.73 -5.72
CA VAL A 84 2.37 8.89 -4.42
C VAL A 84 3.31 9.65 -3.49
N LYS A 85 2.80 10.68 -2.81
CA LYS A 85 3.56 11.55 -1.92
C LYS A 85 3.00 11.48 -0.49
N GLY A 86 3.88 11.67 0.48
CA GLY A 86 3.52 11.70 1.90
C GLY A 86 3.44 10.33 2.56
N CYS A 87 3.47 9.25 1.78
CA CYS A 87 3.36 7.90 2.30
C CYS A 87 4.74 7.45 2.73
N THR A 88 4.96 7.42 4.04
CA THR A 88 6.22 7.01 4.67
C THR A 88 6.18 5.57 5.19
N HIS A 89 4.96 5.08 5.48
CA HIS A 89 4.71 3.76 6.06
C HIS A 89 3.75 2.95 5.16
N LEU A 90 4.20 1.77 4.77
CA LEU A 90 3.39 0.74 4.11
C LEU A 90 3.23 -0.44 5.05
N GLU A 91 2.00 -0.81 5.32
CA GLU A 91 1.68 -1.96 6.16
C GLU A 91 0.91 -3.00 5.36
N LEU A 92 1.34 -4.25 5.46
CA LEU A 92 0.74 -5.39 4.78
C LEU A 92 0.28 -6.35 5.87
N PHE A 93 -1.02 -6.47 6.07
CA PHE A 93 -1.62 -7.28 7.14
C PHE A 93 -2.23 -8.55 6.59
N GLN A 94 -1.86 -9.67 7.22
CA GLN A 94 -2.37 -11.01 6.97
C GLN A 94 -2.15 -11.49 5.52
N GLY A 95 -2.39 -12.78 5.25
CA GLY A 95 -2.56 -13.29 3.87
C GLY A 95 -1.31 -13.78 3.20
N TYR A 96 -1.37 -14.00 1.89
CA TYR A 96 -0.28 -14.60 1.13
C TYR A 96 0.26 -13.60 0.10
N LEU A 97 1.47 -13.10 0.35
CA LEU A 97 2.22 -12.29 -0.62
C LEU A 97 3.58 -12.93 -0.87
N THR A 98 3.90 -13.16 -2.14
CA THR A 98 5.25 -13.56 -2.56
C THR A 98 5.85 -12.43 -3.38
N PRO A 99 6.31 -11.34 -2.73
CA PRO A 99 6.79 -10.19 -3.46
C PRO A 99 8.05 -10.56 -4.26
N SER A 100 8.03 -10.20 -5.54
CA SER A 100 9.17 -10.37 -6.45
C SER A 100 10.06 -9.14 -6.40
N LEU A 101 11.27 -9.21 -6.97
CA LEU A 101 12.14 -8.04 -7.11
C LEU A 101 11.46 -6.92 -7.91
N GLU A 102 10.66 -7.29 -8.93
CA GLU A 102 9.92 -6.34 -9.75
C GLU A 102 8.86 -5.59 -8.93
N PHE A 103 8.16 -6.30 -8.04
CA PHE A 103 7.21 -5.68 -7.12
C PHE A 103 7.89 -4.60 -6.27
N TRP A 104 9.07 -4.88 -5.69
CA TRP A 104 9.79 -3.90 -4.88
C TRP A 104 10.24 -2.68 -5.69
N ARG A 105 10.69 -2.91 -6.92
CA ARG A 105 11.08 -1.83 -7.83
C ARG A 105 9.90 -0.92 -8.15
N GLN A 106 8.76 -1.49 -8.51
CA GLN A 106 7.54 -0.74 -8.81
C GLN A 106 7.03 0.02 -7.58
N LEU A 107 7.10 -0.62 -6.41
CA LEU A 107 6.70 0.01 -5.15
C LEU A 107 7.51 1.27 -4.85
N VAL A 108 8.85 1.21 -4.95
CA VAL A 108 9.73 2.35 -4.66
C VAL A 108 9.62 3.45 -5.71
N GLN A 109 9.39 3.09 -6.97
CA GLN A 109 9.12 4.08 -8.02
C GLN A 109 7.82 4.85 -7.77
N LEU A 110 6.79 4.16 -7.30
CA LEU A 110 5.49 4.75 -7.03
C LEU A 110 5.49 5.54 -5.72
N LEU A 111 6.11 4.99 -4.67
CA LEU A 111 6.17 5.54 -3.31
C LEU A 111 7.61 5.91 -2.96
N PRO A 112 8.20 6.95 -3.59
CA PRO A 112 9.60 7.31 -3.35
C PRO A 112 9.87 7.77 -1.91
N THR A 113 8.83 8.13 -1.16
CA THR A 113 8.93 8.55 0.24
C THR A 113 8.77 7.39 1.23
N VAL A 114 8.47 6.17 0.77
CA VAL A 114 8.29 5.03 1.68
C VAL A 114 9.63 4.64 2.25
N SER A 115 9.77 4.79 3.56
CA SER A 115 10.95 4.39 4.31
C SER A 115 10.69 3.15 5.13
N GLN A 116 9.44 2.86 5.49
CA GLN A 116 9.09 1.72 6.33
C GLN A 116 8.07 0.81 5.65
N VAL A 117 8.39 -0.48 5.57
CA VAL A 117 7.48 -1.53 5.10
C VAL A 117 7.33 -2.60 6.17
N THR A 118 6.12 -2.73 6.71
CA THR A 118 5.82 -3.70 7.77
C THR A 118 4.94 -4.82 7.25
N PHE A 119 5.36 -6.07 7.45
CA PHE A 119 4.57 -7.27 7.20
C PHE A 119 4.04 -7.80 8.53
N PHE A 120 2.73 -7.83 8.71
CA PHE A 120 2.06 -8.35 9.90
C PHE A 120 1.35 -9.66 9.58
N ASP A 121 1.77 -10.76 10.19
CA ASP A 121 1.07 -12.06 10.06
C ASP A 121 0.87 -12.52 8.59
N VAL A 122 1.77 -12.11 7.70
CA VAL A 122 1.72 -12.45 6.27
C VAL A 122 2.33 -13.84 6.06
N ALA A 123 1.50 -14.81 5.71
CA ALA A 123 1.91 -16.13 5.26
C ALA A 123 2.84 -16.01 4.05
N GLY A 124 4.03 -16.59 4.16
CA GLY A 124 5.07 -16.48 3.13
C GLY A 124 6.07 -15.34 3.34
N ALA A 125 5.89 -14.46 4.33
CA ALA A 125 6.89 -13.44 4.69
C ALA A 125 8.23 -14.04 5.16
N SER A 126 8.21 -15.26 5.72
CA SER A 126 9.40 -16.04 6.08
C SER A 126 9.84 -17.05 5.00
N SER A 127 9.15 -17.09 3.86
CA SER A 127 9.42 -18.05 2.79
C SER A 127 10.81 -17.88 2.19
N ALA A 128 11.33 -18.95 1.58
CA ALA A 128 12.58 -18.89 0.83
C ALA A 128 12.50 -17.89 -0.34
N ALA A 129 11.33 -17.76 -0.96
CA ALA A 129 11.07 -16.81 -2.04
C ALA A 129 11.17 -15.36 -1.57
N MET A 130 10.54 -15.02 -0.45
CA MET A 130 10.64 -13.69 0.17
C MET A 130 12.09 -13.38 0.56
N ARG A 131 12.79 -14.30 1.24
CA ARG A 131 14.22 -14.13 1.57
C ARG A 131 15.10 -13.95 0.34
N LYS A 132 14.80 -14.63 -0.77
CA LYS A 132 15.51 -14.45 -2.05
C LYS A 132 15.23 -13.07 -2.65
N SER A 133 13.98 -12.61 -2.63
CA SER A 133 13.60 -11.28 -3.11
C SER A 133 14.25 -10.17 -2.28
N LEU A 134 14.16 -10.24 -0.95
CA LEU A 134 14.79 -9.27 -0.04
C LEU A 134 16.31 -9.20 -0.24
N ARG A 135 16.97 -10.33 -0.46
CA ARG A 135 18.41 -10.33 -0.80
C ARG A 135 18.69 -9.70 -2.16
N GLY A 136 17.81 -9.88 -3.14
CA GLY A 136 17.90 -9.21 -4.43
C GLY A 136 17.72 -7.69 -4.30
N MET A 137 16.75 -7.29 -3.46
CA MET A 137 16.45 -5.90 -3.14
C MET A 137 17.62 -5.23 -2.40
N ALA A 138 18.17 -5.87 -1.36
CA ALA A 138 19.27 -5.32 -0.56
C ALA A 138 20.56 -5.02 -1.37
N LYS A 139 20.69 -5.61 -2.56
CA LYS A 139 21.79 -5.32 -3.50
C LYS A 139 21.56 -4.08 -4.35
N GLN A 140 20.37 -3.50 -4.31
CA GLN A 140 19.99 -2.35 -5.14
C GLN A 140 20.36 -1.04 -4.43
N PRO A 141 20.89 -0.04 -5.16
CA PRO A 141 21.24 1.26 -4.58
C PRO A 141 20.06 1.98 -3.93
N TRP A 142 18.85 1.78 -4.45
CA TRP A 142 17.61 2.40 -3.97
C TRP A 142 17.04 1.74 -2.70
N ALA A 143 17.52 0.56 -2.30
CA ALA A 143 16.98 -0.15 -1.16
C ALA A 143 17.56 0.31 0.19
N ARG A 144 18.53 1.24 0.18
CA ARG A 144 19.32 1.61 1.36
C ARG A 144 18.54 2.43 2.41
N TRP A 145 17.37 2.95 2.06
CA TRP A 145 16.50 3.74 2.94
C TRP A 145 15.21 3.01 3.34
N LEU A 146 15.06 1.73 2.94
CA LEU A 146 13.90 0.91 3.23
C LEU A 146 14.15 0.04 4.46
N ASP A 147 13.47 0.38 5.55
CA ASP A 147 13.35 -0.43 6.75
C ASP A 147 12.21 -1.43 6.58
N ILE A 148 12.55 -2.72 6.57
CA ILE A 148 11.58 -3.80 6.44
C ILE A 148 11.43 -4.51 7.79
N MET A 149 10.23 -4.45 8.33
CA MET A 149 9.85 -5.16 9.55
C MET A 149 8.93 -6.33 9.22
N VAL A 150 9.20 -7.49 9.81
CA VAL A 150 8.31 -8.66 9.73
C VAL A 150 7.91 -8.99 11.15
N MET A 151 6.62 -8.82 11.46
CA MET A 151 6.06 -9.03 12.79
C MET A 151 5.14 -10.26 12.80
N SER A 152 5.25 -11.04 13.86
CA SER A 152 4.35 -12.17 14.11
C SER A 152 2.99 -11.69 14.65
N LYS A 153 1.97 -12.55 14.57
CA LYS A 153 0.62 -12.28 15.10
C LYS A 153 0.62 -11.86 16.58
N GLU A 154 1.50 -12.44 17.38
CA GLU A 154 1.64 -12.14 18.81
C GLU A 154 2.21 -10.72 19.06
N GLN A 155 3.17 -10.29 18.24
CA GLN A 155 3.73 -8.94 18.28
C GLN A 155 2.73 -7.90 17.76
N SER A 156 1.94 -8.25 16.75
CA SER A 156 0.87 -7.40 16.19
C SER A 156 -0.17 -7.01 17.24
N LEU A 157 -0.64 -7.97 18.05
CA LEU A 157 -1.57 -7.68 19.14
C LEU A 157 -0.97 -6.65 20.11
N SER A 158 0.28 -6.85 20.53
CA SER A 158 0.95 -5.92 21.46
C SER A 158 1.20 -4.51 20.90
N ALA A 159 1.42 -4.39 19.58
CA ALA A 159 1.63 -3.12 18.90
C ALA A 159 0.30 -2.38 18.66
N GLY A 160 -0.75 -3.10 18.25
CA GLY A 160 -2.10 -2.56 18.12
C GLY A 160 -2.64 -2.03 19.45
N TRP A 161 -2.46 -2.76 20.55
CA TRP A 161 -2.86 -2.30 21.89
C TRP A 161 -2.14 -1.02 22.35
N ARG A 162 -0.93 -0.72 21.85
CA ARG A 162 -0.21 0.55 22.14
C ARG A 162 -0.64 1.71 21.23
N ALA A 163 -1.06 1.43 20.00
CA ALA A 163 -1.55 2.45 19.06
C ALA A 163 -3.00 2.90 19.38
N PHE A 164 -3.82 2.04 19.99
CA PHE A 164 -5.19 2.36 20.39
C PHE A 164 -5.32 3.06 21.76
N ASN A 165 -4.24 3.14 22.56
CA ASN A 165 -4.25 3.68 23.93
C ASN A 165 -3.37 4.94 24.12
N ASN A 166 -2.95 5.61 23.04
CA ASN A 166 -2.25 6.91 23.09
C ASN A 166 -3.04 7.97 22.33
#